data_AF-A0A920KET2-F1
#
_entry.id   AF-A0A920KET2-F1
#
_cell.length_a   1.000
_cell.length_b   1.000
_cell.length_c   1.000
_cell.angle_alpha   90.00
_cell.angle_beta   90.00
_cell.angle_gamma   90.00
#
_symmetry.space_group_name_H-M   'P 1'
#
loop_
_entity.id
_entity.type
_entity.pdbx_description
1 polymer ?
#
loop_
_entity_poly.entity_id
_entity_poly.type
_entity_poly.pdbx_seq_one_letter_code
_entity_poly.pdbx_strand_id
1 'polypeptide(L)' 'MELKINGRVKLIMDLQSWDSGFTKREFVITTNEQYPQDVKLECIKDKNKFT' A
#
# COMPACT_ATOMS: atom_id res chain seq x y z
N MET A 1 9.15 -4.73 -16.26
CA MET A 1 9.84 -4.87 -14.97
C MET A 1 8.78 -5.19 -13.93
N GLU A 2 8.96 -6.26 -13.16
CA GLU A 2 8.01 -6.72 -12.15
C GLU A 2 8.63 -6.47 -10.77
N LEU A 3 7.90 -5.80 -9.88
CA LEU A 3 8.32 -5.60 -8.50
C LEU A 3 7.68 -6.68 -7.62
N LYS A 4 8.49 -7.61 -7.10
CA LYS A 4 8.07 -8.63 -6.12
C LYS A 4 8.69 -8.31 -4.78
N ILE A 5 7.85 -8.12 -3.76
CA ILE A 5 8.28 -7.89 -2.39
C ILE A 5 7.64 -8.98 -1.52
N ASN A 6 8.47 -9.71 -0.78
CA ASN A 6 8.02 -10.68 0.22
C ASN A 6 8.48 -10.21 1.60
N GLY A 7 7.56 -10.18 2.54
CA GLY A 7 7.83 -9.64 3.86
C GLY A 7 6.65 -9.77 4.80
N ARG A 8 6.83 -9.24 6.01
CA ARG A 8 5.78 -9.18 7.02
C ARG A 8 5.17 -7.78 7.07
N VAL A 9 3.85 -7.70 7.14
CA VAL A 9 3.16 -6.42 7.36
C VAL A 9 3.45 -5.94 8.78
N LYS A 10 4.09 -4.77 8.90
CA LYS A 10 4.47 -4.16 10.17
C LYS A 10 3.42 -3.19 10.67
N LEU A 11 2.88 -2.36 9.77
CA LEU A 11 1.89 -1.33 10.09
C LEU A 11 0.88 -1.22 8.95
N ILE A 12 -0.40 -1.15 9.30
CA ILE A 12 -1.48 -0.80 8.37
C ILE A 12 -2.07 0.50 8.89
N MET A 13 -2.05 1.55 8.07
CA MET A 13 -2.68 2.81 8.42
C MET A 13 -4.18 2.77 8.15
N ASP A 14 -4.89 3.69 8.78
CA ASP A 14 -6.33 3.87 8.57
C ASP A 14 -6.63 4.26 7.11
N LEU A 15 -7.81 3.85 6.66
CA LEU A 15 -8.26 4.12 5.30
C LEU A 15 -8.66 5.59 5.19
N GLN A 16 -7.98 6.32 4.32
CA GLN A 16 -8.30 7.71 4.04
C GLN A 16 -9.26 7.76 2.84
N SER A 17 -10.32 8.54 2.97
CA SER A 17 -11.31 8.79 1.91
C SER A 17 -11.33 10.28 1.59
N TRP A 18 -11.37 10.62 0.31
CA TRP A 18 -11.48 12.00 -0.16
C TRP A 18 -12.81 12.21 -0.88
N ASP A 19 -13.28 13.46 -0.89
CA ASP A 19 -14.56 13.87 -1.51
C ASP A 19 -14.61 13.59 -3.03
N SER A 20 -13.45 13.48 -3.67
CA SER A 20 -13.27 13.05 -5.06
C SER A 20 -13.68 11.58 -5.31
N GLY A 21 -13.92 10.81 -4.25
CA GLY A 21 -14.36 9.42 -4.32
C GLY A 21 -13.24 8.40 -4.47
N PHE A 22 -11.98 8.81 -4.41
CA PHE A 22 -10.86 7.89 -4.27
C PHE A 22 -10.59 7.57 -2.79
N THR A 23 -10.13 6.34 -2.55
CA THR A 23 -9.67 5.90 -1.23
C THR A 23 -8.22 5.50 -1.30
N LYS A 24 -7.45 5.86 -0.28
CA LYS A 24 -6.02 5.53 -0.17
C LYS A 24 -5.82 4.74 1.10
N ARG A 25 -4.99 3.71 1.00
CA ARG A 25 -4.52 2.94 2.14
C ARG A 25 -3.01 2.79 2.07
N GLU A 26 -2.35 3.11 3.17
CA GLU A 26 -0.90 3.01 3.31
C GLU A 26 -0.55 1.88 4.26
N PHE A 27 0.51 1.14 3.95
CA PHE A 27 1.01 0.08 4.81
C PHE A 27 2.53 -0.06 4.68
N VAL A 28 3.15 -0.59 5.73
CA VAL A 28 4.59 -0.83 5.80
C VAL A 28 4.83 -2.33 5.82
N ILE A 29 5.70 -2.79 4.92
CA ILE A 29 6.21 -4.16 4.90
C ILE A 29 7.66 -4.14 5.33
N THR A 30 8.02 -5.02 6.26
CA THR A 30 9.43 -5.34 6.54
C THR A 30 9.85 -6.51 5.66
N THR A 31 10.89 -6.34 4.85
CA THR A 31 11.40 -7.38 3.94
C THR A 31 12.03 -8.55 4.70
N ASN A 32 11.92 -9.77 4.16
CA ASN A 32 12.47 -10.99 4.79
C ASN A 32 13.91 -11.30 4.33
N GLU A 33 14.70 -10.28 4.04
CA GLU A 33 16.07 -10.44 3.54
C GLU A 33 17.10 -10.39 4.69
N GLN A 34 18.37 -10.69 4.39
CA GLN A 34 19.46 -10.66 5.38
C GLN A 34 19.61 -9.29 6.07
N TYR A 35 19.20 -8.22 5.38
CA TYR A 35 19.10 -6.87 5.93
C TYR A 35 17.67 -6.38 5.76
N PRO A 36 16.80 -6.61 6.76
CA PRO A 36 15.40 -6.22 6.68
C PRO A 36 15.27 -4.70 6.47
N GLN A 37 14.44 -4.32 5.50
CA GLN A 37 14.12 -2.92 5.24
C GLN A 37 12.61 -2.69 5.38
N ASP A 38 12.24 -1.52 5.90
CA ASP A 38 10.86 -1.10 5.97
C ASP A 38 10.48 -0.37 4.67
N VAL A 39 9.63 -1.01 3.87
CA VAL A 39 9.10 -0.46 2.62
C VAL A 39 7.69 0.03 2.87
N LYS A 40 7.46 1.33 2.69
CA LYS A 40 6.11 1.91 2.71
C LYS A 40 5.49 1.77 1.32
N LEU A 41 4.30 1.19 1.27
CA LEU A 41 3.50 1.03 0.07
C LEU A 41 2.19 1.81 0.22
N GLU A 42 1.74 2.37 -0.90
CA GLU A 42 0.46 3.05 -1.02
C GLU A 42 -0.42 2.33 -2.04
N CYS A 43 -1.67 2.08 -1.68
CA CYS A 43 -2.69 1.56 -2.57
C CYS A 43 -3.76 2.62 -2.75
N ILE A 44 -3.92 3.08 -3.99
CA ILE A 44 -4.96 4.03 -4.38
C ILE A 44 -6.03 3.25 -5.12
N LYS A 45 -7.28 3.39 -4.67
CA LYS A 45 -8.45 2.90 -5.37
C LYS A 45 -9.20 4.09 -5.92
N ASP A 46 -9.09 4.29 -7.22
CA ASP A 46 -9.95 5.22 -7.95
C ASP A 46 -11.32 4.59 -8.20
N LYS A 47 -12.34 5.45 -8.12
CA LYS A 47 -13.69 5.09 -8.54
C LYS A 47 -13.73 5.19 -10.07
N ASN A 48 -13.41 4.10 -10.76
CA ASN A 48 -13.71 3.99 -12.19
C ASN A 48 -15.23 4.06 -12.34
N LYS A 49 -15.75 5.25 -12.70
CA LYS A 49 -17.08 5.39 -13.27
C LYS A 49 -17.06 4.65 -14.61
N PHE A 50 -17.58 3.43 -14.62
CA PHE A 50 -18.09 2.84 -15.86
C PHE A 50 -19.37 3.60 -16.17
N THR A 51 -19.25 4.67 -16.95
CA THR A 51 -20.36 5.27 -17.69
C THR A 51 -20.35 4.67 -19.09
#